data_AF-A0A7V4HT04-F1
#
_entry.id   AF-A0A7V4HT04-F1
#
_cell.length_a   1.000
_cell.length_b   1.000
_cell.length_c   1.000
_cell.angle_alpha   90.00
_cell.angle_beta   90.00
_cell.angle_gamma   90.00
#
_symmetry.space_group_name_H-M   'P 1'
#
loop_
_entity.id
_entity.type
_entity.pdbx_description
1 polymer ?
#
loop_
_entity_poly.entity_id
_entity_poly.type
_entity_poly.pdbx_seq_one_letter_code
_entity_poly.pdbx_strand_id
1 'polypeptide(L)'
;MVTEGRVTVDGESAPGTGVTLLHHGIHFVGDCDDIIVRHLRIRVTTGGSSGDCLLFWGKDGGMIERVLVEHCSLMGATDENVNTWGNVRDVTFQWTIIAEGRLPHSMGWLSGVGSDRITIHHCLFAHNADRSPRLAGGVYDVVNNVVYNWSHHNAVKFGQGARVNLVNNVFIPGPQSAATQGCILPEDPGRGTKVYLAGNIGPLTPTGVEDQWLNVTYYEPANGKWITHYPAPEVFRVRQPFSAQAVATQSAKEAYERVLAEAGPKVRDEDDLRVVNEVKTRTGSVGVGPK
;
A
#
# COMPACT_ATOMS: atom_id res chain seq x y z
N MET A 1 -20.26 -6.87 -5.60
CA MET A 1 -20.56 -6.12 -4.36
C MET A 1 -21.02 -7.10 -3.30
N VAL A 2 -20.55 -6.93 -2.08
CA VAL A 2 -20.88 -7.71 -0.89
C VAL A 2 -21.40 -6.72 0.16
N THR A 3 -22.59 -6.98 0.70
CA THR A 3 -23.28 -6.09 1.65
C THR A 3 -23.58 -6.78 2.99
N GLU A 4 -23.08 -7.99 3.18
CA GLU A 4 -23.19 -8.75 4.42
C GLU A 4 -21.80 -9.26 4.83
N GLY A 5 -21.51 -9.21 6.14
CA GLY A 5 -20.26 -9.70 6.73
C GLY A 5 -20.21 -11.22 6.97
N ARG A 6 -19.27 -11.65 7.81
CA ARG A 6 -18.99 -13.05 8.19
C ARG A 6 -18.72 -13.91 6.97
N VAL A 7 -17.78 -13.45 6.16
CA VAL A 7 -17.48 -14.04 4.85
C VAL A 7 -15.99 -14.32 4.73
N THR A 8 -15.68 -15.54 4.30
CA THR A 8 -14.34 -15.95 3.91
C THR A 8 -14.35 -16.28 2.42
N VAL A 9 -13.52 -15.59 1.64
CA VAL A 9 -13.24 -15.89 0.24
C VAL A 9 -11.82 -16.43 0.17
N ASP A 10 -11.69 -17.71 -0.14
CA ASP A 10 -10.44 -18.45 0.05
C ASP A 10 -10.09 -19.28 -1.20
N GLY A 11 -8.92 -18.99 -1.77
CA GLY A 11 -8.35 -19.72 -2.91
C GLY A 11 -7.24 -20.71 -2.54
N GLU A 12 -6.90 -20.92 -1.27
CA GLU A 12 -5.70 -21.63 -0.83
C GLU A 12 -5.66 -23.09 -1.32
N SER A 13 -6.80 -23.77 -1.27
CA SER A 13 -6.94 -25.18 -1.63
C SER A 13 -7.33 -25.38 -3.10
N ALA A 14 -7.37 -24.33 -3.92
CA ALA A 14 -7.70 -24.45 -5.33
C ALA A 14 -6.64 -25.26 -6.08
N PRO A 15 -7.02 -26.25 -6.90
CA PRO A 15 -6.08 -27.05 -7.68
C PRO A 15 -5.50 -26.25 -8.86
N GLY A 16 -4.47 -26.80 -9.50
CA GLY A 16 -3.89 -26.23 -10.71
C GLY A 16 -3.22 -24.89 -10.46
N THR A 17 -3.60 -23.87 -11.23
CA THR A 17 -3.00 -22.52 -11.15
C THR A 17 -3.62 -21.66 -10.06
N GLY A 18 -4.62 -22.12 -9.30
CA GLY A 18 -5.32 -21.33 -8.28
C GLY A 18 -6.48 -20.51 -8.84
N VAL A 19 -6.98 -19.52 -8.08
CA VAL A 19 -8.18 -18.73 -8.43
C VAL A 19 -7.81 -17.34 -8.94
N THR A 20 -8.30 -16.97 -10.11
CA THR A 20 -8.21 -15.61 -10.66
C THR A 20 -9.61 -15.04 -10.92
N LEU A 21 -9.88 -13.85 -10.38
CA LEU A 21 -11.02 -13.01 -10.74
C LEU A 21 -10.59 -11.99 -11.79
N LEU A 22 -11.32 -11.94 -12.90
CA LEU A 22 -11.04 -11.05 -14.02
C LEU A 22 -12.12 -9.95 -14.12
N HIS A 23 -11.71 -8.79 -14.61
CA HIS A 23 -12.53 -7.62 -14.96
C HIS A 23 -13.17 -6.86 -13.80
N HIS A 24 -13.52 -7.54 -12.71
CA HIS A 24 -14.18 -6.92 -11.56
C HIS A 24 -13.55 -7.35 -10.24
N GLY A 25 -13.43 -6.40 -9.32
CA GLY A 25 -12.99 -6.66 -7.95
C GLY A 25 -14.11 -7.06 -7.00
N ILE A 26 -13.74 -7.24 -5.74
CA ILE A 26 -14.67 -7.52 -4.65
C ILE A 26 -14.83 -6.25 -3.83
N HIS A 27 -16.05 -5.74 -3.77
CA HIS A 27 -16.38 -4.50 -3.06
C HIS A 27 -17.30 -4.81 -1.88
N PHE A 28 -16.80 -4.62 -0.66
CA PHE A 28 -17.56 -4.70 0.59
C PHE A 28 -18.09 -3.30 0.92
N VAL A 29 -19.42 -3.16 1.02
CA VAL A 29 -20.06 -1.86 1.09
C VAL A 29 -21.18 -1.86 2.12
N GLY A 30 -21.22 -0.80 2.93
CA GLY A 30 -22.23 -0.62 3.97
C GLY A 30 -21.74 -1.15 5.30
N ASP A 31 -22.43 -2.15 5.84
CA ASP A 31 -22.17 -2.71 7.17
C ASP A 31 -21.73 -4.18 7.05
N CYS A 32 -20.42 -4.41 7.09
CA CYS A 32 -19.83 -5.74 6.92
C CYS A 32 -18.67 -5.95 7.90
N ASP A 33 -18.80 -6.95 8.75
CA ASP A 33 -17.80 -7.32 9.74
C ASP A 33 -17.26 -8.74 9.50
N ASP A 34 -16.09 -9.10 10.05
CA ASP A 34 -15.51 -10.46 9.98
C ASP A 34 -15.32 -10.97 8.55
N ILE A 35 -14.40 -10.30 7.84
CA ILE A 35 -14.10 -10.58 6.44
C ILE A 35 -12.70 -11.18 6.32
N ILE A 36 -12.59 -12.30 5.60
CA ILE A 36 -11.30 -12.86 5.19
C ILE A 36 -11.26 -12.99 3.67
N VAL A 37 -10.21 -12.46 3.04
CA VAL A 37 -9.91 -12.66 1.62
C VAL A 37 -8.50 -13.19 1.49
N ARG A 38 -8.33 -14.42 0.98
CA ARG A 38 -7.00 -15.02 0.89
C ARG A 38 -6.75 -15.83 -0.37
N HIS A 39 -5.49 -15.87 -0.79
CA HIS A 39 -5.02 -16.73 -1.89
C HIS A 39 -5.76 -16.52 -3.22
N LEU A 40 -6.25 -15.29 -3.46
CA LEU A 40 -6.88 -14.91 -4.72
C LEU A 40 -5.94 -14.07 -5.58
N ARG A 41 -6.09 -14.20 -6.89
CA ARG A 41 -5.64 -13.19 -7.85
C ARG A 41 -6.83 -12.38 -8.32
N ILE A 42 -6.72 -11.07 -8.32
CA ILE A 42 -7.73 -10.16 -8.83
C ILE A 42 -7.08 -9.25 -9.87
N ARG A 43 -7.61 -9.26 -11.09
CA ARG A 43 -7.14 -8.49 -12.24
C ARG A 43 -8.27 -7.61 -12.77
N VAL A 44 -8.25 -6.33 -12.44
CA VAL A 44 -9.35 -5.41 -12.79
C VAL A 44 -8.94 -4.46 -13.89
N THR A 45 -9.16 -4.84 -15.15
CA THR A 45 -8.71 -4.04 -16.30
C THR A 45 -9.79 -3.10 -16.86
N THR A 46 -10.99 -3.07 -16.28
CA THR A 46 -12.11 -2.21 -16.68
C THR A 46 -12.82 -1.63 -15.45
N GLY A 47 -13.76 -0.70 -15.65
CA GLY A 47 -14.57 -0.14 -14.55
C GLY A 47 -14.33 1.35 -14.25
N GLY A 48 -13.29 1.96 -14.83
CA GLY A 48 -12.99 3.39 -14.62
C GLY A 48 -12.79 3.69 -13.13
N SER A 49 -13.46 4.74 -12.63
CA SER A 49 -13.47 5.15 -11.21
C SER A 49 -14.29 4.24 -10.29
N SER A 50 -14.52 3.00 -10.70
CA SER A 50 -15.12 1.94 -9.88
C SER A 50 -14.42 0.61 -10.13
N GLY A 51 -13.24 0.65 -10.76
CA GLY A 51 -12.44 -0.52 -11.09
C GLY A 51 -11.38 -0.81 -10.04
N ASP A 52 -11.76 -0.88 -8.77
CA ASP A 52 -10.89 -1.33 -7.70
C ASP A 52 -10.76 -2.85 -7.68
N CYS A 53 -9.60 -3.40 -7.31
CA CYS A 53 -9.49 -4.85 -7.04
C CYS A 53 -10.19 -5.22 -5.72
N LEU A 54 -9.91 -4.48 -4.64
CA LEU A 54 -10.62 -4.60 -3.37
C LEU A 54 -11.06 -3.22 -2.88
N LEU A 55 -12.36 -3.08 -2.62
CA LEU A 55 -12.95 -1.89 -2.01
C LEU A 55 -13.61 -2.26 -0.69
N PHE A 56 -13.31 -1.50 0.36
CA PHE A 56 -13.99 -1.53 1.64
C PHE A 56 -14.58 -0.16 1.90
N TRP A 57 -15.90 -0.03 1.83
CA TRP A 57 -16.59 1.25 1.94
C TRP A 57 -17.65 1.23 3.04
N GLY A 58 -17.27 1.73 4.22
CA GLY A 58 -18.20 1.97 5.32
C GLY A 58 -19.01 3.24 5.06
N LYS A 59 -20.14 3.09 4.37
CA LYS A 59 -20.97 4.20 3.88
C LYS A 59 -22.34 4.23 4.57
N ASP A 60 -23.02 5.38 4.48
CA ASP A 60 -24.41 5.55 4.91
C ASP A 60 -24.66 5.15 6.38
N GLY A 61 -23.66 5.38 7.25
CA GLY A 61 -23.68 4.99 8.67
C GLY A 61 -23.25 3.55 8.94
N GLY A 62 -23.07 2.73 7.90
CA GLY A 62 -22.50 1.38 7.99
C GLY A 62 -21.01 1.38 8.24
N MET A 63 -20.51 0.24 8.70
CA MET A 63 -19.12 0.06 9.07
C MET A 63 -18.50 -1.18 8.42
N ILE A 64 -17.24 -1.06 8.02
CA ILE A 64 -16.44 -2.23 7.65
C ILE A 64 -15.40 -2.48 8.74
N GLU A 65 -15.42 -3.65 9.37
CA GLU A 65 -14.46 -3.96 10.43
C GLU A 65 -14.02 -5.42 10.52
N ARG A 66 -12.87 -5.66 11.16
CA ARG A 66 -12.26 -7.00 11.33
C ARG A 66 -12.03 -7.68 9.99
N VAL A 67 -11.15 -7.07 9.21
CA VAL A 67 -10.79 -7.51 7.86
C VAL A 67 -9.39 -8.10 7.86
N LEU A 68 -9.24 -9.31 7.34
CA LEU A 68 -7.96 -9.91 7.00
C LEU A 68 -7.87 -10.13 5.49
N VAL A 69 -6.87 -9.54 4.86
CA VAL A 69 -6.47 -9.87 3.50
C VAL A 69 -5.06 -10.44 3.52
N GLU A 70 -4.90 -11.67 3.02
CA GLU A 70 -3.59 -12.32 3.05
C GLU A 70 -3.27 -13.11 1.79
N HIS A 71 -1.99 -13.14 1.41
CA HIS A 71 -1.53 -13.95 0.27
C HIS A 71 -2.36 -13.73 -1.01
N CYS A 72 -2.77 -12.50 -1.28
CA CYS A 72 -3.49 -12.15 -2.50
C CYS A 72 -2.55 -11.52 -3.52
N SER A 73 -2.97 -11.46 -4.77
CA SER A 73 -2.34 -10.63 -5.80
C SER A 73 -3.37 -9.75 -6.48
N LEU A 74 -3.20 -8.44 -6.37
CA LEU A 74 -4.15 -7.41 -6.76
C LEU A 74 -3.48 -6.52 -7.82
N MET A 75 -3.97 -6.58 -9.06
CA MET A 75 -3.32 -5.91 -10.18
C MET A 75 -4.27 -5.31 -11.20
N GLY A 76 -3.78 -4.31 -11.93
CA GLY A 76 -4.41 -3.79 -13.14
C GLY A 76 -5.55 -2.80 -12.90
N ALA A 77 -5.90 -2.51 -11.65
CA ALA A 77 -7.04 -1.67 -11.28
C ALA A 77 -7.08 -0.36 -12.07
N THR A 78 -8.27 0.03 -12.53
CA THR A 78 -8.48 1.32 -13.21
C THR A 78 -8.73 2.49 -12.26
N ASP A 79 -8.98 2.19 -10.98
CA ASP A 79 -8.98 3.17 -9.88
C ASP A 79 -7.86 2.82 -8.87
N GLU A 80 -8.12 2.10 -7.77
CA GLU A 80 -7.08 1.58 -6.87
C GLU A 80 -7.01 0.05 -6.82
N ASN A 81 -5.79 -0.52 -6.70
CA ASN A 81 -5.72 -1.95 -6.36
C ASN A 81 -6.33 -2.23 -4.97
N VAL A 82 -6.21 -1.30 -4.02
CA VAL A 82 -6.89 -1.37 -2.71
C VAL A 82 -7.48 -0.01 -2.34
N ASN A 83 -8.76 0.01 -1.95
CA ASN A 83 -9.43 1.22 -1.47
C ASN A 83 -10.16 0.96 -0.15
N THR A 84 -9.87 1.77 0.87
CA THR A 84 -10.66 1.84 2.11
C THR A 84 -11.22 3.25 2.26
N TRP A 85 -12.55 3.40 2.39
CA TRP A 85 -13.20 4.70 2.47
C TRP A 85 -14.35 4.72 3.47
N GLY A 86 -14.54 5.84 4.17
CA GLY A 86 -15.57 5.97 5.19
C GLY A 86 -15.21 5.20 6.45
N ASN A 87 -16.22 4.69 7.17
CA ASN A 87 -16.02 4.05 8.48
C ASN A 87 -15.44 2.63 8.33
N VAL A 88 -14.12 2.54 8.14
CA VAL A 88 -13.37 1.29 7.97
C VAL A 88 -12.34 1.17 9.07
N ARG A 89 -12.30 0.04 9.77
CA ARG A 89 -11.36 -0.14 10.88
C ARG A 89 -10.93 -1.57 11.14
N ASP A 90 -9.82 -1.74 11.86
CA ASP A 90 -9.32 -3.04 12.29
C ASP A 90 -9.08 -3.97 11.08
N VAL A 91 -8.22 -3.49 10.18
CA VAL A 91 -7.87 -4.14 8.91
C VAL A 91 -6.41 -4.59 8.95
N THR A 92 -6.13 -5.82 8.51
CA THR A 92 -4.77 -6.31 8.29
C THR A 92 -4.62 -6.78 6.86
N PHE A 93 -3.61 -6.25 6.16
CA PHE A 93 -3.12 -6.80 4.90
C PHE A 93 -1.73 -7.39 5.12
N GLN A 94 -1.56 -8.66 4.75
CA GLN A 94 -0.28 -9.34 4.85
C GLN A 94 0.09 -10.15 3.62
N TRP A 95 1.39 -10.24 3.32
CA TRP A 95 1.92 -11.13 2.27
C TRP A 95 1.21 -10.97 0.93
N THR A 96 0.81 -9.76 0.55
CA THR A 96 -0.02 -9.50 -0.63
C THR A 96 0.75 -8.72 -1.69
N ILE A 97 0.62 -9.10 -2.96
CA ILE A 97 1.15 -8.33 -4.09
C ILE A 97 0.10 -7.30 -4.50
N ILE A 98 0.51 -6.03 -4.61
CA ILE A 98 -0.34 -4.88 -4.94
C ILE A 98 0.40 -4.10 -6.03
N ALA A 99 0.11 -4.39 -7.29
CA ALA A 99 0.98 -3.96 -8.37
C ALA A 99 0.24 -3.49 -9.63
N GLU A 100 0.94 -2.74 -10.46
CA GLU A 100 0.50 -2.41 -11.82
C GLU A 100 -0.91 -1.80 -11.90
N GLY A 101 -1.23 -0.82 -11.04
CA GLY A 101 -2.39 0.03 -11.28
C GLY A 101 -2.37 0.60 -12.71
N ARG A 102 -3.51 0.77 -13.36
CA ARG A 102 -3.60 1.08 -14.78
C ARG A 102 -3.51 2.58 -15.05
N LEU A 103 -2.70 2.96 -16.04
CA LEU A 103 -2.65 4.35 -16.51
C LEU A 103 -3.99 4.78 -17.15
N PRO A 104 -4.39 6.06 -17.02
CA PRO A 104 -3.65 7.16 -16.40
C PRO A 104 -3.78 7.25 -14.87
N HIS A 105 -4.61 6.43 -14.23
CA HIS A 105 -4.87 6.45 -12.79
C HIS A 105 -4.18 5.29 -12.06
N SER A 106 -2.87 5.12 -12.26
CA SER A 106 -2.13 3.97 -11.74
C SER A 106 -1.86 4.10 -10.23
N MET A 107 -2.76 3.56 -9.40
CA MET A 107 -2.73 3.69 -7.94
C MET A 107 -2.65 2.33 -7.23
N GLY A 108 -1.77 2.22 -6.22
CA GLY A 108 -1.64 1.01 -5.42
C GLY A 108 -2.73 0.87 -4.36
N TRP A 109 -2.79 1.83 -3.43
CA TRP A 109 -3.66 1.79 -2.27
C TRP A 109 -4.07 3.20 -1.85
N LEU A 110 -5.38 3.43 -1.70
CA LEU A 110 -5.94 4.58 -1.01
C LEU A 110 -6.65 4.16 0.29
N SER A 111 -6.21 4.70 1.43
CA SER A 111 -7.06 4.80 2.61
C SER A 111 -7.56 6.24 2.74
N GLY A 112 -8.82 6.43 2.40
CA GLY A 112 -9.53 7.68 2.51
C GLY A 112 -9.93 8.03 3.94
N VAL A 113 -10.53 9.22 4.08
CA VAL A 113 -10.98 9.74 5.38
C VAL A 113 -12.00 8.79 6.02
N GLY A 114 -11.83 8.55 7.32
CA GLY A 114 -12.66 7.64 8.11
C GLY A 114 -12.02 6.27 8.37
N SER A 115 -10.99 5.91 7.61
CA SER A 115 -10.20 4.69 7.83
C SER A 115 -9.33 4.83 9.09
N ASP A 116 -9.29 3.80 9.94
CA ASP A 116 -8.51 3.81 11.19
C ASP A 116 -8.01 2.40 11.58
N ARG A 117 -6.89 2.30 12.31
CA ARG A 117 -6.30 1.04 12.78
C ARG A 117 -6.12 0.01 11.65
N ILE A 118 -5.30 0.37 10.67
CA ILE A 118 -4.98 -0.49 9.53
C ILE A 118 -3.50 -0.90 9.60
N THR A 119 -3.25 -2.20 9.56
CA THR A 119 -1.91 -2.80 9.53
C THR A 119 -1.63 -3.30 8.11
N ILE A 120 -0.50 -2.90 7.54
CA ILE A 120 -0.04 -3.32 6.21
C ILE A 120 1.37 -3.87 6.40
N HIS A 121 1.55 -5.18 6.27
CA HIS A 121 2.88 -5.76 6.46
C HIS A 121 3.27 -6.85 5.48
N HIS A 122 4.55 -6.89 5.14
CA HIS A 122 5.10 -7.89 4.23
C HIS A 122 4.39 -7.93 2.86
N CYS A 123 3.85 -6.80 2.42
CA CYS A 123 3.26 -6.66 1.09
C CYS A 123 4.30 -6.15 0.08
N LEU A 124 4.09 -6.52 -1.19
CA LEU A 124 4.84 -6.00 -2.32
C LEU A 124 4.01 -4.97 -3.06
N PHE A 125 4.43 -3.70 -3.04
CA PHE A 125 3.94 -2.66 -3.93
C PHE A 125 4.90 -2.51 -5.10
N ALA A 126 4.44 -2.71 -6.34
CA ALA A 126 5.31 -2.61 -7.51
C ALA A 126 4.62 -1.96 -8.69
N HIS A 127 5.33 -1.08 -9.41
CA HIS A 127 4.85 -0.51 -10.67
C HIS A 127 3.52 0.25 -10.59
N ASN A 128 3.17 0.74 -9.39
CA ASN A 128 2.09 1.71 -9.22
C ASN A 128 2.68 3.11 -9.39
N ALA A 129 2.08 3.94 -10.23
CA ALA A 129 2.57 5.29 -10.45
C ALA A 129 2.60 6.12 -9.16
N ASP A 130 1.61 5.92 -8.28
CA ASP A 130 1.46 6.63 -7.01
C ASP A 130 0.74 5.75 -5.96
N ARG A 131 0.60 6.30 -4.75
CA ARG A 131 -0.19 5.77 -3.63
C ARG A 131 0.21 4.34 -3.25
N SER A 132 1.43 4.14 -2.80
CA SER A 132 1.94 2.81 -2.41
C SER A 132 2.35 2.69 -0.94
N PRO A 133 1.50 3.03 0.06
CA PRO A 133 0.12 3.53 0.00
C PRO A 133 -0.05 5.07 0.15
N ARG A 134 -1.27 5.59 -0.09
CA ARG A 134 -1.73 6.91 0.40
C ARG A 134 -2.72 6.74 1.55
N LEU A 135 -2.45 7.36 2.70
CA LEU A 135 -3.19 7.15 3.95
C LEU A 135 -3.71 8.49 4.52
N ALA A 136 -5.00 8.57 4.80
CA ALA A 136 -5.67 9.75 5.33
C ALA A 136 -6.32 9.46 6.69
N GLY A 137 -6.17 10.37 7.66
CA GLY A 137 -6.74 10.22 9.01
C GLY A 137 -6.22 9.00 9.77
N GLY A 138 -6.82 8.61 10.89
CA GLY A 138 -6.56 7.32 11.54
C GLY A 138 -5.13 7.01 12.02
N VAL A 139 -4.93 5.76 12.41
CA VAL A 139 -3.65 5.13 12.78
C VAL A 139 -3.32 4.00 11.83
N TYR A 140 -2.07 3.97 11.35
CA TYR A 140 -1.58 2.94 10.45
C TYR A 140 -0.26 2.36 10.93
N ASP A 141 -0.12 1.05 10.79
CA ASP A 141 1.13 0.34 11.04
C ASP A 141 1.62 -0.29 9.74
N VAL A 142 2.67 0.29 9.16
CA VAL A 142 3.21 -0.07 7.86
C VAL A 142 4.59 -0.68 8.07
N VAL A 143 4.67 -2.00 8.05
CA VAL A 143 5.84 -2.75 8.54
C VAL A 143 6.36 -3.74 7.51
N ASN A 144 7.67 -3.76 7.24
CA ASN A 144 8.30 -4.79 6.40
C ASN A 144 7.75 -4.92 4.97
N ASN A 145 7.24 -3.86 4.38
CA ASN A 145 6.79 -3.87 2.98
C ASN A 145 7.94 -3.57 2.02
N VAL A 146 7.82 -4.03 0.78
CA VAL A 146 8.70 -3.64 -0.34
C VAL A 146 7.91 -2.74 -1.27
N VAL A 147 8.45 -1.58 -1.59
CA VAL A 147 7.84 -0.61 -2.51
C VAL A 147 8.80 -0.33 -3.65
N TYR A 148 8.39 -0.64 -4.87
CA TYR A 148 9.23 -0.59 -6.07
C TYR A 148 8.58 0.20 -7.22
N ASN A 149 9.39 1.05 -7.85
CA ASN A 149 9.08 1.71 -9.13
C ASN A 149 7.77 2.54 -9.15
N TRP A 150 7.82 3.72 -8.53
CA TRP A 150 6.78 4.76 -8.60
C TRP A 150 7.17 5.89 -9.56
N SER A 151 6.22 6.72 -10.01
CA SER A 151 6.47 7.79 -10.99
C SER A 151 5.97 9.20 -10.60
N HIS A 152 5.14 9.34 -9.56
CA HIS A 152 4.60 10.65 -9.10
C HIS A 152 5.30 11.19 -7.84
N HIS A 153 6.61 11.40 -7.95
CA HIS A 153 7.52 11.92 -6.91
C HIS A 153 7.79 10.95 -5.75
N ASN A 154 6.83 10.80 -4.84
CA ASN A 154 6.97 10.02 -3.61
C ASN A 154 6.14 8.74 -3.71
N ALA A 155 6.67 7.65 -3.16
CA ALA A 155 6.02 6.35 -3.16
C ALA A 155 4.82 6.31 -2.20
N VAL A 156 5.00 6.86 -1.00
CA VAL A 156 4.00 6.84 0.09
C VAL A 156 3.61 8.24 0.50
N LYS A 157 2.32 8.40 0.84
CA LYS A 157 1.73 9.70 1.14
C LYS A 157 0.84 9.63 2.37
N PHE A 158 1.00 10.57 3.30
CA PHE A 158 0.25 10.58 4.56
C PHE A 158 -0.35 11.96 4.77
N GLY A 159 -1.66 12.07 4.96
CA GLY A 159 -2.32 13.37 5.07
C GLY A 159 -3.53 13.34 5.98
N GLN A 160 -4.25 14.46 6.04
CA GLN A 160 -5.53 14.54 6.76
C GLN A 160 -5.46 14.08 8.23
N GLY A 161 -4.32 14.28 8.91
CA GLY A 161 -4.15 13.89 10.31
C GLY A 161 -3.71 12.44 10.53
N ALA A 162 -3.23 11.75 9.48
CA ALA A 162 -2.77 10.37 9.61
C ALA A 162 -1.59 10.23 10.57
N ARG A 163 -1.65 9.19 11.41
CA ARG A 163 -0.59 8.83 12.36
C ARG A 163 -0.01 7.48 11.94
N VAL A 164 1.20 7.49 11.39
CA VAL A 164 1.75 6.31 10.70
C VAL A 164 3.04 5.86 11.34
N ASN A 165 3.11 4.58 11.70
CA ASN A 165 4.36 3.88 11.94
C ASN A 165 4.88 3.34 10.61
N LEU A 166 6.07 3.77 10.18
CA LEU A 166 6.79 3.13 9.08
C LEU A 166 8.00 2.43 9.66
N VAL A 167 7.97 1.11 9.67
CA VAL A 167 9.01 0.29 10.30
C VAL A 167 9.58 -0.72 9.32
N ASN A 168 10.89 -0.68 9.11
CA ASN A 168 11.65 -1.67 8.35
C ASN A 168 11.11 -1.95 6.94
N ASN A 169 10.55 -0.93 6.26
CA ASN A 169 10.15 -1.02 4.86
C ASN A 169 11.34 -0.77 3.93
N VAL A 170 11.22 -1.26 2.70
CA VAL A 170 12.24 -1.13 1.66
C VAL A 170 11.68 -0.35 0.48
N PHE A 171 12.22 0.84 0.23
CA PHE A 171 11.86 1.67 -0.92
C PHE A 171 12.95 1.60 -1.97
N ILE A 172 12.56 1.18 -3.18
CA ILE A 172 13.50 0.92 -4.26
C ILE A 172 13.06 1.72 -5.48
N PRO A 173 13.83 2.75 -5.89
CA PRO A 173 13.53 3.45 -7.12
C PRO A 173 13.66 2.48 -8.30
N GLY A 174 12.67 2.49 -9.20
CA GLY A 174 12.73 1.78 -10.48
C GLY A 174 12.94 2.75 -11.65
N PRO A 175 12.80 2.27 -12.90
CA PRO A 175 13.03 3.08 -14.09
C PRO A 175 12.22 4.39 -14.18
N GLN A 176 11.08 4.49 -13.51
CA GLN A 176 10.26 5.70 -13.48
C GLN A 176 10.48 6.59 -12.26
N SER A 177 11.21 6.11 -11.25
CA SER A 177 11.37 6.82 -9.99
C SER A 177 12.51 7.82 -10.06
N ALA A 178 12.34 8.97 -9.40
CA ALA A 178 13.44 9.90 -9.18
C ALA A 178 14.31 9.41 -8.01
N ALA A 179 15.39 8.69 -8.30
CA ALA A 179 16.29 8.12 -7.28
C ALA A 179 16.99 9.18 -6.39
N THR A 180 16.94 10.45 -6.76
CA THR A 180 17.50 11.58 -5.99
C THR A 180 16.47 12.30 -5.12
N GLN A 181 15.23 11.80 -5.07
CA GLN A 181 14.13 12.39 -4.29
C GLN A 181 13.71 11.49 -3.13
N GLY A 182 13.19 12.11 -2.06
CA GLY A 182 12.55 11.39 -0.97
C GLY A 182 11.40 10.53 -1.46
N CYS A 183 11.21 9.35 -0.85
CA CYS A 183 10.11 8.43 -1.18
C CYS A 183 8.88 8.59 -0.27
N ILE A 184 8.96 9.41 0.78
CA ILE A 184 7.90 9.59 1.78
C ILE A 184 7.40 11.04 1.77
N LEU A 185 6.09 11.24 1.68
CA LEU A 185 5.45 12.55 1.68
C LEU A 185 4.37 12.65 2.77
N PRO A 186 4.67 13.26 3.92
CA PRO A 186 3.64 13.71 4.84
C PRO A 186 3.05 15.06 4.37
N GLU A 187 1.76 15.24 4.62
CA GLU A 187 0.95 16.38 4.17
C GLU A 187 0.16 16.94 5.36
N ASP A 188 -0.37 18.16 5.21
CA ASP A 188 -1.30 18.77 6.17
C ASP A 188 -0.80 18.78 7.63
N PRO A 189 0.36 19.39 7.93
CA PRO A 189 0.91 19.39 9.30
C PRO A 189 -0.07 20.02 10.31
N GLY A 190 -0.86 21.01 9.88
CA GLY A 190 -1.91 21.65 10.68
C GLY A 190 -3.11 20.75 11.01
N ARG A 191 -3.28 19.61 10.33
CA ARG A 191 -4.29 18.58 10.65
C ARG A 191 -3.77 17.51 11.59
N GLY A 192 -2.52 17.61 12.03
CA GLY A 192 -1.92 16.67 12.97
C GLY A 192 -1.35 15.40 12.34
N THR A 193 -1.01 15.42 11.06
CA THR A 193 -0.30 14.30 10.42
C THR A 193 1.05 14.08 11.12
N LYS A 194 1.33 12.83 11.51
CA LYS A 194 2.55 12.45 12.23
C LYS A 194 3.11 11.12 11.73
N VAL A 195 4.42 11.01 11.74
CA VAL A 195 5.16 9.85 11.23
C VAL A 195 6.22 9.41 12.24
N TYR A 196 6.18 8.13 12.59
CA TYR A 196 7.26 7.43 13.27
C TYR A 196 8.06 6.64 12.23
N LEU A 197 9.39 6.80 12.21
CA LEU A 197 10.29 6.06 11.31
C LEU A 197 11.26 5.20 12.14
N ALA A 198 11.39 3.92 11.78
CA ALA A 198 12.42 3.04 12.32
C ALA A 198 12.90 2.02 11.27
N GLY A 199 14.23 1.86 11.14
CA GLY A 199 14.92 0.90 10.27
C GLY A 199 14.48 0.77 8.80
N ASN A 200 13.76 1.73 8.22
CA ASN A 200 13.46 1.75 6.79
C ASN A 200 14.74 2.02 5.99
N ILE A 201 14.80 1.46 4.79
CA ILE A 201 15.83 1.77 3.80
C ILE A 201 15.18 2.33 2.55
N GLY A 202 15.84 3.30 1.93
CA GLY A 202 15.31 4.02 0.78
C GLY A 202 16.42 4.52 -0.14
N PRO A 203 16.05 5.23 -1.22
CA PRO A 203 17.02 5.72 -2.21
C PRO A 203 18.13 6.57 -1.59
N LEU A 204 17.83 7.30 -0.51
CA LEU A 204 18.74 8.27 0.10
C LEU A 204 19.33 7.76 1.42
N THR A 205 18.84 6.61 1.91
CA THR A 205 19.37 5.92 3.09
C THR A 205 19.47 4.41 2.82
N PRO A 206 20.28 3.99 1.84
CA PRO A 206 20.27 2.62 1.35
C PRO A 206 20.88 1.61 2.34
N THR A 207 21.73 2.06 3.27
CA THR A 207 22.38 1.14 4.23
C THR A 207 21.59 0.96 5.51
N GLY A 208 20.74 1.94 5.85
CA GLY A 208 19.92 1.96 7.06
C GLY A 208 20.64 2.58 8.27
N VAL A 209 21.87 3.07 8.09
CA VAL A 209 22.60 3.81 9.15
C VAL A 209 22.42 5.32 9.04
N GLU A 210 22.00 5.80 7.87
CA GLU A 210 21.78 7.22 7.62
C GLU A 210 20.49 7.71 8.30
N ASP A 211 20.33 9.03 8.44
CA ASP A 211 19.07 9.58 8.95
C ASP A 211 17.95 9.36 7.94
N GLN A 212 17.02 8.45 8.26
CA GLN A 212 15.87 8.10 7.43
C GLN A 212 14.99 9.30 7.05
N TRP A 213 15.06 10.41 7.82
CA TRP A 213 14.36 11.65 7.47
C TRP A 213 14.84 12.27 6.17
N LEU A 214 16.01 11.90 5.67
CA LEU A 214 16.44 12.23 4.31
C LEU A 214 15.47 11.70 3.25
N ASN A 215 14.70 10.63 3.49
CA ASN A 215 13.69 10.18 2.52
C ASN A 215 12.35 10.92 2.61
N VAL A 216 12.21 11.91 3.49
CA VAL A 216 10.94 12.58 3.79
C VAL A 216 10.93 13.98 3.19
N THR A 217 10.02 14.23 2.25
CA THR A 217 9.86 15.55 1.60
C THR A 217 8.49 16.11 1.93
N TYR A 218 8.40 17.40 2.24
CA TYR A 218 7.12 18.11 2.35
C TYR A 218 7.03 19.22 1.31
N TYR A 219 5.88 19.33 0.65
CA TYR A 219 5.56 20.40 -0.28
C TYR A 219 4.56 21.35 0.39
N GLU A 220 5.02 22.53 0.80
CA GLU A 220 4.19 23.55 1.42
C GLU A 220 3.51 24.41 0.35
N PRO A 221 2.18 24.54 0.37
CA PRO A 221 1.49 25.48 -0.50
C PRO A 221 1.69 26.92 0.01
N ALA A 222 2.32 27.77 -0.79
CA ALA A 222 2.56 29.17 -0.45
C ALA A 222 2.30 30.07 -1.67
N ASN A 223 1.30 30.97 -1.56
CA ASN A 223 0.97 31.98 -2.58
C ASN A 223 0.85 31.42 -4.02
N GLY A 224 0.16 30.29 -4.18
CA GLY A 224 -0.03 29.64 -5.48
C GLY A 224 1.20 28.90 -6.04
N LYS A 225 2.25 28.73 -5.22
CA LYS A 225 3.44 27.92 -5.52
C LYS A 225 3.63 26.85 -4.45
N TRP A 226 4.55 25.92 -4.73
CA TRP A 226 5.00 24.90 -3.78
C TRP A 226 6.41 25.22 -3.31
N ILE A 227 6.60 25.32 -2.00
CA ILE A 227 7.92 25.37 -1.36
C ILE A 227 8.28 23.95 -0.96
N THR A 228 9.45 23.48 -1.39
CA THR A 228 9.93 22.13 -1.05
C THR A 228 10.78 22.19 0.21
N HIS A 229 10.40 21.40 1.22
CA HIS A 229 11.15 21.16 2.44
C HIS A 229 11.72 19.75 2.41
N TYR A 230 13.04 19.65 2.45
CA TYR A 230 13.77 18.39 2.36
C TYR A 230 15.04 18.44 3.24
N PRO A 231 15.08 17.71 4.37
CA PRO A 231 14.01 16.91 4.98
C PRO A 231 12.73 17.71 5.32
N ALA A 232 11.60 17.02 5.44
CA ALA A 232 10.36 17.60 5.93
C ALA A 232 10.52 18.16 7.37
N PRO A 233 9.76 19.20 7.77
CA PRO A 233 9.89 19.82 9.08
C PRO A 233 9.59 18.86 10.25
N GLU A 234 10.26 19.09 11.40
CA GLU A 234 10.15 18.27 12.62
C GLU A 234 8.71 18.15 13.16
N VAL A 235 7.79 19.06 12.75
CA VAL A 235 6.36 18.97 13.10
C VAL A 235 5.73 17.64 12.68
N PHE A 236 6.24 16.96 11.65
CA PHE A 236 5.73 15.65 11.27
C PHE A 236 6.29 14.51 12.12
N ARG A 237 7.42 14.71 12.81
CA ARG A 237 8.15 13.65 13.50
C ARG A 237 7.52 13.32 14.85
N VAL A 238 7.45 12.02 15.14
CA VAL A 238 7.31 11.50 16.51
C VAL A 238 8.44 10.53 16.82
N ARG A 239 8.77 10.39 18.11
CA ARG A 239 9.92 9.57 18.58
C ARG A 239 9.51 8.22 19.15
N GLN A 240 8.22 8.00 19.37
CA GLN A 240 7.65 6.74 19.81
C GLN A 240 6.60 6.28 18.78
N PRO A 241 6.47 4.97 18.55
CA PRO A 241 5.44 4.44 17.68
C PRO A 241 4.05 4.70 18.27
N PHE A 242 3.07 4.83 17.39
CA PHE A 242 1.66 4.79 17.76
C PHE A 242 1.28 3.35 18.16
N SER A 243 0.27 3.21 19.03
CA SER A 243 -0.27 1.90 19.40
C SER A 243 -0.87 1.20 18.18
N ALA A 244 -0.42 -0.02 17.92
CA ALA A 244 -0.88 -0.88 16.84
C ALA A 244 -0.82 -2.35 17.27
N GLN A 245 -1.38 -3.26 16.47
CA GLN A 245 -1.26 -4.69 16.69
C GLN A 245 0.19 -5.15 16.46
N ALA A 246 0.63 -6.18 17.19
CA ALA A 246 1.99 -6.67 17.07
C ALA A 246 2.21 -7.40 15.74
N VAL A 247 3.23 -6.99 14.99
CA VAL A 247 3.71 -7.67 13.78
C VAL A 247 5.03 -8.38 14.07
N ALA A 248 5.14 -9.64 13.65
CA ALA A 248 6.42 -10.34 13.66
C ALA A 248 7.39 -9.66 12.69
N THR A 249 8.25 -8.79 13.23
CA THR A 249 9.06 -7.83 12.46
C THR A 249 10.46 -8.38 12.20
N GLN A 250 10.97 -8.20 10.98
CA GLN A 250 12.37 -8.45 10.60
C GLN A 250 13.09 -7.15 10.24
N SER A 251 14.41 -7.21 10.04
CA SER A 251 15.14 -6.09 9.43
C SER A 251 14.62 -5.82 8.01
N ALA A 252 14.82 -4.59 7.50
CA ALA A 252 14.35 -4.24 6.16
C ALA A 252 14.98 -5.14 5.07
N LYS A 253 16.24 -5.55 5.23
CA LYS A 253 16.91 -6.46 4.29
C LYS A 253 16.30 -7.87 4.29
N GLU A 254 16.02 -8.42 5.47
CA GLU A 254 15.34 -9.72 5.58
C GLU A 254 13.92 -9.64 5.04
N ALA A 255 13.21 -8.55 5.34
CA ALA A 255 11.87 -8.30 4.80
C ALA A 255 11.85 -8.27 3.27
N TYR A 256 12.85 -7.65 2.63
CA TYR A 256 12.99 -7.69 1.17
C TYR A 256 13.01 -9.12 0.63
N GLU A 257 13.88 -9.97 1.16
CA GLU A 257 14.01 -11.35 0.72
C GLU A 257 12.71 -12.13 0.95
N ARG A 258 12.10 -11.99 2.13
CA ARG A 258 10.86 -12.68 2.49
C ARG A 258 9.69 -12.23 1.64
N VAL A 259 9.48 -10.93 1.44
CA VAL A 259 8.38 -10.42 0.62
C VAL A 259 8.49 -10.93 -0.81
N LEU A 260 9.68 -10.91 -1.40
CA LEU A 260 9.87 -11.44 -2.75
C LEU A 260 9.72 -12.97 -2.83
N ALA A 261 9.93 -13.69 -1.74
CA ALA A 261 9.74 -15.13 -1.67
C ALA A 261 8.28 -15.54 -1.40
N GLU A 262 7.57 -14.81 -0.54
CA GLU A 262 6.34 -15.27 0.11
C GLU A 262 5.09 -14.47 -0.30
N ALA A 263 5.18 -13.19 -0.67
CA ALA A 263 3.97 -12.39 -0.97
C ALA A 263 3.20 -12.89 -2.20
N GLY A 264 1.87 -12.89 -2.16
CA GLY A 264 1.02 -13.38 -3.24
C GLY A 264 0.34 -14.71 -2.91
N PRO A 265 -0.51 -15.21 -3.82
CA PRO A 265 -1.15 -16.51 -3.66
C PRO A 265 -0.13 -17.65 -3.60
N LYS A 266 -0.56 -18.79 -3.03
CA LYS A 266 0.25 -20.00 -2.89
C LYS A 266 0.87 -20.45 -4.22
N VAL A 267 0.11 -20.27 -5.30
CA VAL A 267 0.57 -20.46 -6.68
C VAL A 267 0.58 -19.10 -7.36
N ARG A 268 1.76 -18.53 -7.56
CA ARG A 268 1.97 -17.29 -8.33
C ARG A 268 1.82 -17.56 -9.82
N ASP A 269 1.10 -16.71 -10.53
CA ASP A 269 0.99 -16.78 -11.99
C ASP A 269 2.17 -16.09 -12.70
N GLU A 270 2.14 -16.06 -14.03
CA GLU A 270 3.21 -15.46 -14.83
C GLU A 270 3.39 -13.96 -14.55
N ASP A 271 2.32 -13.23 -14.25
CA ASP A 271 2.39 -11.80 -13.90
C ASP A 271 3.00 -11.59 -12.52
N ASP A 272 2.59 -12.38 -11.52
CA ASP A 272 3.16 -12.36 -10.18
C ASP A 272 4.68 -12.63 -10.22
N LEU A 273 5.08 -13.66 -10.98
CA LEU A 273 6.48 -14.03 -11.14
C LEU A 273 7.27 -12.96 -11.90
N ARG A 274 6.68 -12.37 -12.93
CA ARG A 274 7.28 -11.27 -13.70
C ARG A 274 7.53 -10.05 -12.82
N VAL A 275 6.52 -9.60 -12.08
CA VAL A 275 6.64 -8.43 -11.19
C VAL A 275 7.72 -8.67 -10.13
N VAL A 276 7.75 -9.84 -9.49
CA VAL A 276 8.80 -10.19 -8.53
C VAL A 276 10.18 -10.19 -9.19
N ASN A 277 10.30 -10.73 -10.40
CA ASN A 277 11.56 -10.74 -11.14
C ASN A 277 12.01 -9.31 -11.50
N GLU A 278 11.10 -8.45 -11.95
CA GLU A 278 11.39 -7.05 -12.29
C GLU A 278 11.89 -6.25 -11.09
N VAL A 279 11.37 -6.53 -9.89
CA VAL A 279 11.89 -5.95 -8.64
C VAL A 279 13.33 -6.40 -8.38
N LYS A 280 13.66 -7.68 -8.63
CA LYS A 280 15.02 -8.24 -8.45
C LYS A 280 16.01 -7.66 -9.46
N THR A 281 15.61 -7.59 -10.73
CA THR A 281 16.47 -7.13 -11.82
C THR A 281 16.49 -5.62 -11.99
N ARG A 282 15.70 -4.87 -11.19
CA ARG A 282 15.55 -3.41 -11.30
C ARG A 282 15.05 -2.96 -12.68
N THR A 283 14.14 -3.73 -13.26
CA THR A 283 13.53 -3.48 -14.58
C THR A 283 12.01 -3.28 -14.46
N GLY A 284 11.27 -3.43 -15.55
CA GLY A 284 9.82 -3.27 -15.57
C GLY A 284 9.38 -1.82 -15.73
N SER A 285 8.07 -1.60 -15.78
CA SER A 285 7.50 -0.29 -16.09
C SER A 285 6.13 -0.12 -15.44
N VAL A 286 5.87 1.08 -14.92
CA VAL A 286 4.51 1.54 -14.62
C VAL A 286 3.66 1.48 -15.90
N GLY A 287 2.42 0.99 -15.76
CA GLY A 287 1.43 1.00 -16.83
C GLY A 287 1.45 -0.18 -17.80
N VAL A 288 2.25 -1.22 -17.56
CA VAL A 288 2.22 -2.47 -18.36
C VAL A 288 0.91 -3.21 -18.12
N GLY A 289 0.57 -3.43 -16.84
CA GLY A 289 -0.63 -4.15 -16.42
C GLY A 289 -0.49 -5.68 -16.54
N PRO A 290 -1.44 -6.42 -15.95
CA PRO A 290 -1.49 -7.87 -16.08
C PRO A 290 -1.84 -8.28 -17.52
N LYS A 291 -1.36 -9.45 -17.94
CA LYS A 291 -1.49 -9.96 -19.32
C LYS A 291 -2.63 -10.94 -19.49
#